data_AF-A0A941JLQ1-F1
#
_entry.id   AF-A0A941JLQ1-F1
#
_cell.length_a   1.000
_cell.length_b   1.000
_cell.length_c   1.000
_cell.angle_alpha   90.00
_cell.angle_beta   90.00
_cell.angle_gamma   90.00
#
_symmetry.space_group_name_H-M   'P 1'
#
loop_
_entity.id
_entity.type
_entity.pdbx_description
1 polymer ?
#
loop_
_entity_poly.entity_id
_entity_poly.type
_entity_poly.pdbx_seq_one_letter_code
_entity_poly.pdbx_strand_id
1 'polypeptide(L)'
;MSSIAYDIAKPPATVFSYLLYHGGIMPRTRTRRAECLSIEERESISRGLANGASYRAIGRELNRPASTISREARLNGGPAKYRPYDSEKQFFKRDQRPKPYLLSGESELRNIATRWFKLAASSEY
;
A
#
# COMPACT_ATOMS: atom_id res chain seq x y z
N MET A 1 8.81 15.73 -16.43
CA MET A 1 8.51 14.99 -17.68
C MET A 1 9.63 15.15 -18.70
N SER A 2 10.24 16.33 -18.83
CA SER A 2 11.39 16.57 -19.72
C SER A 2 12.67 15.79 -19.36
N SER A 3 13.05 15.70 -18.08
CA SER A 3 14.32 15.01 -17.71
C SER A 3 14.28 13.51 -17.99
N ILE A 4 13.18 12.82 -17.65
CA ILE A 4 13.02 11.39 -17.94
C ILE A 4 13.06 11.16 -19.46
N ALA A 5 12.46 12.05 -20.24
CA ALA A 5 12.48 11.99 -21.70
C ALA A 5 13.91 12.09 -22.26
N TYR A 6 14.74 12.96 -21.66
CA TYR A 6 16.15 13.09 -21.99
C TYR A 6 16.93 11.82 -21.64
N ASP A 7 16.75 11.29 -20.42
CA ASP A 7 17.44 10.08 -19.94
C ASP A 7 17.10 8.82 -20.76
N ILE A 8 15.86 8.71 -21.27
CA ILE A 8 15.45 7.60 -22.14
C ILE A 8 15.63 7.90 -23.64
N ALA A 9 16.12 9.09 -23.99
CA ALA A 9 16.24 9.60 -25.36
C ALA A 9 14.93 9.46 -26.18
N LYS A 10 13.80 9.88 -25.62
CA LYS A 10 12.48 9.90 -26.29
C LYS A 10 11.76 11.23 -26.12
N PRO A 11 10.84 11.59 -27.05
CA PRO A 11 10.00 12.77 -26.89
C PRO A 11 9.18 12.74 -25.59
N PRO A 12 9.00 13.87 -24.89
CA PRO A 12 8.25 13.94 -23.61
C PRO A 12 6.84 13.33 -23.68
N ALA A 13 6.17 13.47 -24.83
CA ALA A 13 4.84 12.92 -25.07
C ALA A 13 4.79 11.38 -25.08
N THR A 14 5.94 10.71 -25.28
CA THR A 14 6.04 9.25 -25.39
C THR A 14 6.52 8.58 -24.12
N VAL A 15 7.01 9.34 -23.14
CA VAL A 15 7.59 8.84 -21.88
C VAL A 15 6.64 7.87 -21.18
N PHE A 16 5.35 8.20 -21.09
CA PHE A 16 4.36 7.34 -20.45
C PHE A 16 4.21 6.00 -21.17
N SER A 17 3.99 6.01 -22.49
CA SER A 17 3.83 4.81 -23.30
C SER A 17 5.08 3.95 -23.33
N TYR A 18 6.27 4.59 -23.40
CA TYR A 18 7.56 3.91 -23.37
C TYR A 18 7.79 3.19 -22.04
N LEU A 19 7.54 3.87 -20.91
CA LEU A 19 7.62 3.25 -19.59
C LEU A 19 6.64 2.09 -19.49
N LEU A 20 5.38 2.27 -19.91
CA LEU A 20 4.36 1.21 -19.84
C LEU A 20 4.77 -0.04 -20.64
N TYR A 21 5.32 0.15 -21.85
CA TYR A 21 5.82 -0.94 -22.71
C TYR A 21 6.99 -1.71 -22.06
N HIS A 22 7.82 -1.02 -21.28
CA HIS A 22 8.99 -1.59 -20.60
C HIS A 22 8.76 -1.99 -19.14
N GLY A 23 7.51 -2.16 -18.70
CA GLY A 23 7.17 -2.66 -17.35
C GLY A 23 6.74 -1.58 -16.35
N GLY A 24 6.63 -0.33 -16.80
CA GLY A 24 6.11 0.80 -16.05
C GLY A 24 7.08 1.40 -15.02
N ILE A 25 6.58 2.37 -14.26
CA ILE A 25 7.26 2.83 -13.04
C ILE A 25 6.92 1.84 -11.95
N MET A 26 7.90 1.05 -11.51
CA MET A 26 7.69 0.07 -10.46
C MET A 26 7.23 0.79 -9.18
N PRO A 27 6.05 0.45 -8.62
CA PRO A 27 5.64 0.97 -7.33
C PRO A 27 6.69 0.59 -6.29
N ARG A 28 7.02 1.50 -5.37
CA ARG A 28 7.92 1.20 -4.26
C ARG A 28 7.51 -0.12 -3.61
N THR A 29 8.47 -1.05 -3.48
CA THR A 29 8.23 -2.32 -2.80
C THR A 29 7.67 -2.04 -1.42
N ARG A 30 6.45 -2.52 -1.17
CA ARG A 30 5.76 -2.31 0.11
C ARG A 30 6.35 -3.25 1.14
N THR A 31 6.89 -2.69 2.21
CA THR A 31 7.40 -3.45 3.35
C THR A 31 6.36 -3.45 4.45
N ARG A 32 6.09 -4.61 5.05
CA ARG A 32 5.23 -4.70 6.23
C ARG A 32 5.91 -4.02 7.42
N ARG A 33 5.10 -3.40 8.28
CA ARG A 33 5.58 -3.01 9.61
C ARG A 33 5.73 -4.26 10.47
N ALA A 34 6.70 -4.25 11.37
CA ALA A 34 6.95 -5.37 12.30
C ALA A 34 5.75 -5.66 13.23
N GLU A 35 4.88 -4.67 13.44
CA GLU A 35 3.67 -4.82 14.26
C GLU A 35 2.51 -5.49 13.51
N CYS A 36 2.59 -5.62 12.18
CA CYS A 36 1.55 -6.27 11.39
C CYS A 36 1.57 -7.78 11.62
N LEU A 37 0.38 -8.39 11.67
CA LEU A 37 0.27 -9.84 11.74
C LEU A 37 0.89 -10.47 10.49
N SER A 38 1.65 -11.54 10.68
CA SER A 38 2.17 -12.38 9.60
C SER A 38 1.08 -13.33 9.08
N ILE A 39 1.39 -14.11 8.04
CA ILE A 39 0.45 -15.14 7.57
C ILE A 39 0.38 -16.30 8.57
N GLU A 40 1.51 -16.68 9.15
CA GLU A 40 1.64 -17.75 10.14
C GLU A 40 0.87 -17.41 11.42
N GLU A 41 0.96 -16.15 11.88
CA GLU A 41 0.17 -15.67 13.02
C GLU A 41 -1.33 -15.77 12.72
N ARG A 42 -1.77 -15.45 11.50
CA ARG A 42 -3.18 -15.59 11.09
C ARG A 42 -3.64 -17.03 11.00
N GLU A 43 -2.79 -17.95 10.59
CA GLU A 43 -3.10 -19.38 10.62
C GLU A 43 -3.29 -19.89 12.05
N SER A 44 -2.42 -19.47 12.96
CA SER A 44 -2.56 -19.78 14.38
C SER A 44 -3.82 -19.16 14.99
N ILE A 45 -4.20 -17.93 14.61
CA ILE A 45 -5.50 -17.34 14.95
C ILE A 45 -6.63 -18.24 14.46
N SER A 46 -6.60 -18.68 13.20
CA SER A 46 -7.64 -19.55 12.63
C SER A 46 -7.77 -20.87 13.37
N ARG A 47 -6.64 -21.52 13.70
CA ARG A 47 -6.63 -22.76 14.50
C ARG A 47 -7.19 -22.53 15.90
N GLY A 48 -6.78 -21.45 16.56
CA GLY A 48 -7.31 -21.07 17.87
C GLY A 48 -8.82 -20.85 17.85
N LEU A 49 -9.33 -20.14 16.84
CA LEU A 49 -10.77 -19.91 16.68
C LEU A 49 -11.54 -21.20 16.39
N ALA A 50 -11.00 -22.09 15.55
CA ALA A 50 -11.60 -23.39 15.26
C ALA A 50 -11.68 -24.29 16.51
N ASN A 51 -10.69 -24.17 17.41
CA ASN A 51 -10.66 -24.88 18.69
C ASN A 51 -11.52 -24.19 19.78
N GLY A 52 -12.25 -23.13 19.46
CA GLY A 52 -13.05 -22.38 20.44
C GLY A 52 -12.23 -21.57 21.45
N ALA A 53 -10.94 -21.34 21.18
CA ALA A 53 -10.09 -20.55 22.07
C ALA A 53 -10.53 -19.07 22.10
N SER A 54 -10.48 -18.48 23.29
CA SER A 54 -10.74 -17.04 23.43
C SER A 54 -9.65 -16.20 22.76
N TYR A 55 -9.99 -14.98 22.31
CA TYR A 55 -9.01 -14.04 21.75
C TYR A 55 -7.83 -13.75 22.70
N ARG A 56 -8.05 -13.81 24.02
CA ARG A 56 -7.00 -13.64 25.03
C ARG A 56 -6.04 -14.82 25.07
N ALA A 57 -6.54 -16.04 24.90
CA ALA A 57 -5.70 -17.24 24.84
C ALA A 57 -4.82 -17.22 23.60
N ILE A 58 -5.42 -16.94 22.43
CA ILE A 58 -4.71 -16.81 21.15
C ILE A 58 -3.66 -15.70 21.22
N GLY A 59 -4.01 -14.54 21.80
CA GLY A 59 -3.07 -13.44 21.96
C GLY A 59 -1.88 -13.80 22.85
N ARG A 60 -2.10 -14.54 23.94
CA ARG A 60 -1.00 -15.03 24.80
C ARG A 60 -0.06 -15.97 24.08
N GLU A 61 -0.59 -16.91 23.30
CA GLU A 61 0.21 -17.86 22.51
C GLU A 61 1.07 -17.16 21.46
N LEU A 62 0.51 -16.15 20.78
CA LEU A 62 1.20 -15.39 19.74
C LEU A 62 2.04 -14.22 20.25
N ASN A 63 2.06 -13.99 21.57
CA ASN A 63 2.62 -12.79 22.17
C ASN A 63 2.10 -11.48 21.53
N ARG A 64 0.78 -11.44 21.27
CA ARG A 64 0.07 -10.30 20.69
C ARG A 64 -1.07 -9.82 21.59
N PRO A 65 -1.39 -8.52 21.57
CA PRO A 65 -2.55 -8.01 22.31
C PRO A 65 -3.85 -8.69 21.88
N ALA A 66 -4.69 -9.07 22.84
CA ALA A 66 -6.00 -9.67 22.54
C ALA A 66 -6.90 -8.75 21.69
N SER A 67 -6.72 -7.43 21.81
CA SER A 67 -7.38 -6.42 20.98
C SER A 67 -6.98 -6.51 19.50
N THR A 68 -5.73 -6.86 19.21
CA THR A 68 -5.24 -7.12 17.84
C THR A 68 -5.96 -8.32 17.25
N ILE A 69 -6.05 -9.42 17.99
CA ILE A 69 -6.71 -10.66 17.53
C ILE A 69 -8.21 -10.42 17.30
N SER A 70 -8.88 -9.77 18.25
CA SER A 70 -10.31 -9.43 18.15
C SER A 70 -10.58 -8.52 16.94
N ARG A 71 -9.77 -7.48 16.75
CA ARG A 71 -9.89 -6.57 15.61
C ARG A 71 -9.66 -7.30 14.28
N GLU A 72 -8.64 -8.14 14.21
CA GLU A 72 -8.34 -8.96 13.04
C GLU A 72 -9.51 -9.88 12.69
N ALA A 73 -10.03 -10.65 13.64
CA ALA A 73 -11.16 -11.53 13.41
C ALA A 73 -12.41 -10.74 12.97
N ARG A 74 -12.74 -9.65 13.67
CA ARG A 74 -13.90 -8.80 13.35
C ARG A 74 -13.81 -8.18 11.95
N LEU A 75 -12.65 -7.69 11.54
CA LEU A 75 -12.44 -7.07 10.23
C LEU A 75 -12.50 -8.06 9.06
N ASN A 76 -12.41 -9.35 9.35
CA ASN A 76 -12.37 -10.42 8.35
C ASN A 76 -13.53 -11.42 8.53
N GLY A 77 -14.69 -10.93 8.99
CA GLY A 77 -15.95 -11.68 9.00
C GLY A 77 -16.30 -12.40 10.31
N GLY A 78 -15.48 -12.24 11.35
CA GLY A 78 -15.66 -12.88 12.66
C GLY A 78 -15.21 -14.33 12.71
N PRO A 79 -15.25 -14.98 13.90
CA PRO A 79 -14.68 -16.32 14.11
C PRO A 79 -15.16 -17.39 13.13
N ALA A 80 -16.47 -17.40 12.83
CA ALA A 80 -17.09 -18.41 11.96
C ALA A 80 -16.66 -18.30 10.50
N LYS A 81 -16.31 -17.10 10.03
CA LYS A 81 -15.95 -16.82 8.62
C LYS A 81 -14.47 -16.48 8.46
N TYR A 82 -13.70 -16.52 9.54
CA TYR A 82 -12.29 -16.15 9.50
C TYR A 82 -11.49 -17.14 8.66
N ARG A 83 -10.78 -16.61 7.66
CA ARG A 83 -9.89 -17.36 6.78
C ARG A 83 -8.55 -16.63 6.67
N PRO A 84 -7.40 -17.26 6.99
CA PRO A 84 -6.10 -16.61 6.98
C PRO A 84 -5.77 -15.97 5.63
N TYR A 85 -5.94 -16.72 4.54
CA TYR A 85 -5.61 -16.27 3.18
C TYR A 85 -6.47 -15.08 2.72
N ASP A 86 -7.77 -15.10 3.01
CA ASP A 86 -8.65 -13.98 2.67
C ASP A 86 -8.29 -12.73 3.48
N SER A 87 -7.98 -12.90 4.76
CA SER A 87 -7.55 -11.82 5.64
C SER A 87 -6.24 -11.18 5.16
N GLU A 88 -5.31 -12.00 4.69
CA GLU A 88 -4.04 -11.57 4.10
C GLU A 88 -4.25 -10.79 2.80
N LYS A 89 -5.12 -11.31 1.91
CA LYS A 89 -5.50 -10.62 0.68
C LYS A 89 -6.15 -9.27 0.97
N GLN A 90 -7.01 -9.20 1.99
CA GLN A 90 -7.62 -7.94 2.43
C GLN A 90 -6.59 -6.98 3.03
N PHE A 91 -5.60 -7.48 3.78
CA PHE A 91 -4.48 -6.68 4.25
C PHE A 91 -3.74 -6.02 3.09
N PHE A 92 -3.34 -6.78 2.07
CA PHE A 92 -2.66 -6.22 0.90
C PHE A 92 -3.52 -5.21 0.12
N LYS A 93 -4.84 -5.43 0.02
CA LYS A 93 -5.76 -4.45 -0.57
C LYS A 93 -5.84 -3.15 0.24
N ARG A 94 -5.86 -3.25 1.56
CA ARG A 94 -5.91 -2.08 2.46
C ARG A 94 -4.58 -1.33 2.49
N ASP A 95 -3.47 -2.05 2.40
CA ASP A 95 -2.12 -1.51 2.29
C ASP A 95 -1.86 -0.79 0.96
N GLN A 96 -2.65 -1.10 -0.07
CA GLN A 96 -2.57 -0.42 -1.37
C GLN A 96 -3.06 1.02 -1.36
N ARG A 97 -3.71 1.52 -0.28
CA ARG A 97 -4.29 2.88 -0.19
C ARG A 97 -3.29 3.96 -0.64
N PRO A 98 -3.38 4.43 -1.90
CA PRO A 98 -2.45 5.42 -2.41
C PRO A 98 -2.76 6.75 -1.73
N LYS A 99 -1.72 7.47 -1.31
CA LYS A 99 -1.95 8.89 -0.98
C LYS A 99 -2.39 9.58 -2.27
N PRO A 100 -3.47 10.38 -2.25
CA PRO A 100 -3.78 11.20 -3.41
C PRO A 100 -2.56 12.05 -3.73
N TYR A 101 -2.25 12.23 -5.03
CA TYR A 101 -1.15 13.09 -5.43
C TYR A 101 -1.36 14.48 -4.84
N LEU A 102 -0.32 15.07 -4.25
CA LEU A 102 -0.39 16.36 -3.56
C LEU A 102 -1.00 17.45 -4.46
N LEU A 103 -0.61 17.46 -5.74
CA LEU A 103 -1.11 18.40 -6.76
C LEU A 103 -2.53 18.10 -7.26
N SER A 104 -3.06 16.91 -6.96
CA SER A 104 -4.46 16.56 -7.27
C SER A 104 -5.43 17.06 -6.21
N GLY A 105 -4.96 17.26 -4.97
CA GLY A 105 -5.79 17.75 -3.86
C GLY A 105 -5.67 19.26 -3.62
N GLU A 106 -4.53 19.86 -3.97
CA GLU A 106 -4.23 21.27 -3.67
C GLU A 106 -4.03 22.09 -4.95
N SER A 107 -5.02 22.90 -5.31
CA SER A 107 -5.07 23.63 -6.59
C SER A 107 -4.06 24.78 -6.63
N GLU A 108 -3.79 25.44 -5.50
CA GLU A 108 -2.80 26.51 -5.40
C GLU A 108 -1.38 25.97 -5.60
N LEU A 109 -1.04 24.86 -4.92
CA LEU A 109 0.26 24.22 -5.06
C LEU A 109 0.50 23.74 -6.49
N ARG A 110 -0.54 23.21 -7.16
CA ARG A 110 -0.48 22.85 -8.58
C ARG A 110 -0.16 24.04 -9.46
N ASN A 111 -0.78 25.20 -9.22
CA ASN A 111 -0.54 26.40 -10.01
C ASN A 111 0.88 26.95 -9.79
N ILE A 112 1.35 26.97 -8.54
CA ILE A 112 2.73 27.37 -8.19
C ILE A 112 3.74 26.44 -8.87
N ALA A 113 3.59 25.13 -8.73
CA ALA A 113 4.46 24.14 -9.35
C ALA A 113 4.47 24.29 -10.89
N THR A 114 3.31 24.46 -11.51
CA THR A 114 3.19 24.68 -12.96
C THR A 114 3.90 25.95 -13.41
N ARG A 115 3.79 27.04 -12.63
CA ARG A 115 4.50 28.29 -12.90
C ARG A 115 6.01 28.13 -12.79
N TRP A 116 6.49 27.46 -11.75
CA TRP A 116 7.92 27.17 -11.56
C TRP A 116 8.47 26.33 -12.71
N PHE A 117 7.77 25.28 -13.13
CA PHE A 117 8.19 24.47 -14.28
C PHE A 117 8.26 25.26 -15.58
N LYS A 118 7.31 26.19 -15.81
CA LYS A 118 7.33 27.07 -16.99
C LYS A 118 8.51 28.03 -16.95
N LEU A 119 8.76 28.67 -15.81
CA LEU A 119 9.88 29.61 -15.64
C LEU A 119 11.24 28.92 -15.78
N ALA A 120 11.41 27.73 -15.21
CA ALA A 120 12.63 26.95 -15.34
C ALA A 120 12.90 26.53 -16.80
N ALA A 121 11.85 26.16 -17.55
CA ALA A 121 11.97 25.84 -18.97
C ALA A 121 12.25 27.07 -19.86
N SER A 122 11.98 28.28 -19.36
CA SER A 122 12.27 29.55 -20.03
C SER A 122 13.65 30.13 -19.68
N SER A 123 14.38 29.53 -18.73
CA SER A 123 15.67 30.02 -18.24
C SER A 123 16.89 29.35 -18.89
N GLU A 124 16.68 28.39 -19.79
CA GLU A 124 17.73 27.70 -20.56
C GLU A 124 17.88 28.22 -22.01
N TYR A 125 17.41 29.44 -22.29
CA TYR A 125 17.71 30.20 -23.51
C TYR A 125 18.24 31.59 -23.16
#